data_AF-V8G972-F1
#
_entry.id   AF-V8G972-F1
#
_cell.length_a   1.000
_cell.length_b   1.000
_cell.length_c   1.000
_cell.angle_alpha   90.00
_cell.angle_beta   90.00
_cell.angle_gamma   90.00
#
_symmetry.space_group_name_H-M   'P 1'
#
loop_
_entity.id
_entity.type
_entity.pdbx_description
1 polymer ?
#
loop_
_entity_poly.entity_id
_entity_poly.type
_entity_poly.pdbx_seq_one_letter_code
_entity_poly.pdbx_strand_id
1 'polypeptide(L)'
;MDNYRVELEDTVYDIMLGTGRVVSLNEDGSFLVAFGTQRMTYQKGGYFAGVKRLFWADPVLLVPPKRATKKWEAIQRMISLMDELM
;
A
#
# COMPACT_ATOMS: atom_id res chain seq x y z
N MET A 1 0.36 -8.87 0.22
CA MET A 1 0.88 -7.53 0.46
C MET A 1 0.87 -7.27 1.96
N ASP A 2 1.90 -6.61 2.50
CA ASP A 2 1.98 -6.27 3.93
C ASP A 2 1.73 -7.49 4.85
N ASN A 3 2.40 -8.61 4.55
CA ASN A 3 2.28 -9.92 5.22
C ASN A 3 0.95 -10.68 5.04
N TYR A 4 -0.06 -10.09 4.39
CA TYR A 4 -1.28 -10.79 4.01
C TYR A 4 -1.19 -11.37 2.60
N ARG A 5 -1.87 -12.49 2.34
CA ARG A 5 -2.00 -13.05 0.98
C ARG A 5 -2.87 -12.12 0.14
N VAL A 6 -2.53 -11.97 -1.15
CA VAL A 6 -3.39 -11.30 -2.13
C VAL A 6 -4.26 -12.35 -2.80
N GLU A 7 -5.55 -12.10 -2.85
CA GLU A 7 -6.58 -12.98 -3.40
C GLU A 7 -7.29 -12.30 -4.58
N LEU A 8 -7.98 -13.10 -5.40
CA LEU A 8 -8.82 -12.56 -6.46
C LEU A 8 -9.99 -11.78 -5.85
N GLU A 9 -10.42 -10.71 -6.53
CA GLU A 9 -11.48 -9.80 -6.10
C GLU A 9 -11.15 -8.94 -4.87
N ASP A 10 -9.95 -9.06 -4.29
CA ASP A 10 -9.48 -8.15 -3.25
C ASP A 10 -9.60 -6.70 -3.71
N THR A 11 -10.16 -5.88 -2.82
CA THR A 11 -10.20 -4.43 -3.02
C THR A 11 -8.90 -3.84 -2.50
N VAL A 12 -8.28 -3.01 -3.32
CA VAL A 12 -6.99 -2.39 -3.08
C VAL A 12 -7.04 -0.92 -3.50
N TYR A 13 -6.07 -0.14 -3.04
CA TYR A 13 -5.95 1.28 -3.35
C TYR A 13 -4.58 1.60 -3.94
N ASP A 14 -4.58 2.18 -5.14
CA ASP A 14 -3.39 2.77 -5.75
C ASP A 14 -3.36 4.27 -5.48
N ILE A 15 -2.22 4.80 -5.04
CA ILE A 15 -2.10 6.23 -4.69
C ILE A 15 -2.37 7.21 -5.84
N MET A 16 -2.35 6.77 -7.10
CA MET A 16 -2.62 7.63 -8.26
C MET A 16 -3.95 7.25 -8.97
N LEU A 17 -4.35 5.98 -8.95
CA LEU A 17 -5.53 5.48 -9.66
C LEU A 17 -6.75 5.27 -8.75
N GLY A 18 -6.58 5.39 -7.44
CA GLY A 18 -7.62 5.16 -6.45
C GLY A 18 -7.94 3.68 -6.26
N THR A 19 -9.21 3.38 -5.97
CA THR A 19 -9.66 2.02 -5.66
C THR A 19 -9.69 1.13 -6.90
N GLY A 20 -9.15 -0.09 -6.76
CA GLY A 20 -9.17 -1.13 -7.79
C GLY A 20 -9.49 -2.51 -7.22
N ARG A 21 -9.63 -3.48 -8.12
CA ARG A 21 -9.85 -4.89 -7.78
C ARG A 21 -8.79 -5.79 -8.40
N VAL A 22 -8.32 -6.78 -7.64
CA VAL A 22 -7.40 -7.79 -8.16
C VAL A 22 -8.16 -8.73 -9.10
N VAL A 23 -7.70 -8.83 -10.35
CA VAL A 23 -8.38 -9.60 -11.42
C VAL A 23 -7.54 -10.75 -11.96
N SER A 24 -6.26 -10.82 -11.62
CA SER A 24 -5.40 -11.96 -11.96
C SER A 24 -4.24 -12.08 -10.97
N LEU A 25 -3.83 -13.31 -10.69
CA LEU A 25 -2.66 -13.64 -9.87
C LEU A 25 -1.67 -14.42 -10.76
N ASN A 26 -0.39 -14.09 -10.67
CA ASN A 26 0.67 -14.79 -11.39
C ASN A 26 1.49 -15.65 -10.41
N GLU A 27 2.16 -16.69 -10.93
CA GLU A 27 2.95 -17.63 -10.12
C GLU A 27 4.17 -16.98 -9.45
N ASP A 28 4.71 -15.91 -10.04
CA ASP A 28 5.84 -15.15 -9.50
C ASP A 28 5.44 -14.21 -8.34
N GLY A 29 4.16 -14.20 -7.96
CA GLY A 29 3.59 -13.33 -6.92
C GLY A 29 3.28 -11.91 -7.38
N SER A 30 3.45 -11.61 -8.67
CA SER A 30 2.85 -10.42 -9.29
C SER A 30 1.34 -10.63 -9.51
N PHE A 31 0.60 -9.54 -9.66
CA PHE A 31 -0.85 -9.60 -9.82
C PHE A 31 -1.37 -8.39 -10.58
N LEU A 32 -2.48 -8.59 -11.30
CA LEU A 32 -3.13 -7.57 -12.13
C LEU A 32 -4.29 -6.97 -11.37
N VAL A 33 -4.37 -5.64 -11.36
CA VAL A 33 -5.47 -4.88 -10.75
C VAL A 33 -6.19 -4.09 -11.83
N ALA A 34 -7.53 -4.10 -11.78
CA ALA A 34 -8.39 -3.28 -12.61
C ALA A 34 -8.85 -2.03 -11.87
N PHE A 35 -8.72 -0.87 -12.52
CA PHE A 35 -9.16 0.45 -12.07
C PHE A 35 -10.09 1.04 -13.14
N GLY A 36 -11.39 0.77 -13.05
CA GLY A 36 -12.34 1.13 -14.10
C GLY A 36 -11.94 0.52 -15.45
N THR A 37 -11.58 1.36 -16.43
CA THR A 37 -11.14 0.93 -17.76
C THR A 37 -9.64 0.61 -17.86
N GLN A 38 -8.85 0.96 -16.84
CA GLN A 38 -7.41 0.74 -16.83
C GLN A 38 -7.05 -0.56 -16.09
N ARG A 39 -5.95 -1.18 -16.47
CA ARG A 39 -5.38 -2.34 -15.77
C ARG A 39 -3.90 -2.15 -15.56
N MET A 40 -3.39 -2.56 -14.42
CA MET A 40 -1.99 -2.41 -14.05
C MET A 40 -1.48 -3.62 -13.28
N THR A 41 -0.32 -4.13 -13.68
CA THR A 41 0.36 -5.24 -12.99
C THR A 41 1.25 -4.67 -11.90
N TYR A 42 1.13 -5.22 -10.70
CA TYR A 42 1.98 -4.93 -9.56
C TYR A 42 2.84 -6.13 -9.25
N GLN A 43 4.09 -5.86 -8.90
CA GLN A 43 5.02 -6.85 -8.36
C GLN A 43 4.59 -7.26 -6.94
N LYS A 44 5.18 -8.36 -6.46
CA LYS A 44 4.97 -8.84 -5.10
C LYS A 44 5.09 -7.70 -4.09
N GLY A 45 4.12 -7.62 -3.19
CA GLY A 45 4.07 -6.58 -2.16
C GLY A 45 3.42 -5.27 -2.59
N GLY A 46 2.86 -5.16 -3.80
CA GLY A 46 2.15 -3.95 -4.26
C GLY A 46 3.08 -2.88 -4.86
N TYR A 47 4.18 -3.31 -5.47
CA TYR A 47 5.17 -2.43 -6.07
C TYR A 47 4.93 -2.25 -7.56
N PHE A 48 5.13 -1.03 -8.05
CA PHE A 48 5.15 -0.70 -9.47
C PHE A 48 6.41 0.11 -9.76
N ALA A 49 7.22 -0.31 -10.73
CA ALA A 49 8.48 0.33 -11.09
C ALA A 49 9.41 0.60 -9.87
N GLY A 50 9.49 -0.37 -8.94
CA GLY A 50 10.33 -0.27 -7.74
C GLY A 50 9.76 0.59 -6.60
N VAL A 51 8.58 1.18 -6.77
CA VAL A 51 7.92 2.01 -5.74
C VAL A 51 6.67 1.32 -5.21
N LYS A 52 6.50 1.30 -3.89
CA LYS A 52 5.27 0.85 -3.24
C LYS A 52 4.16 1.83 -3.59
N ARG A 53 3.17 1.36 -4.35
CA ARG A 53 2.11 2.20 -4.89
C ARG A 53 0.71 1.69 -4.55
N LEU A 54 0.61 0.39 -4.28
CA LEU A 54 -0.63 -0.29 -3.93
C LEU A 54 -0.68 -0.60 -2.43
N PHE A 55 -1.86 -0.38 -1.84
CA PHE A 55 -2.15 -0.52 -0.42
C PHE A 55 -3.51 -1.21 -0.24
N TRP A 56 -3.77 -1.77 0.94
CA TRP A 56 -5.05 -2.42 1.24
C TRP A 56 -6.21 -1.43 1.36
N ALA A 57 -5.90 -0.21 1.80
CA ALA A 57 -6.84 0.90 1.92
C ALA A 57 -6.14 2.21 1.56
N ASP A 58 -6.90 3.29 1.40
CA ASP A 58 -6.37 4.63 1.17
C ASP A 58 -5.38 5.01 2.30
N PRO A 59 -4.08 5.13 2.02
CA PRO A 59 -3.08 5.35 3.05
C PRO A 59 -3.12 6.80 3.55
N VAL A 60 -3.00 6.98 4.86
CA VAL A 60 -2.76 8.32 5.44
C VAL A 60 -1.30 8.71 5.19
N LEU A 61 -1.08 9.62 4.24
CA LEU A 61 0.24 10.16 3.92
C LEU A 61 0.62 11.27 4.91
N LEU A 62 1.52 10.96 5.85
CA LEU A 62 2.10 11.93 6.77
C LEU A 62 3.38 12.51 6.18
N VAL A 63 3.33 13.77 5.77
CA VAL A 63 4.53 14.48 5.29
C VAL A 63 5.38 14.90 6.50
N PRO A 64 6.64 14.43 6.61
CA PRO A 64 7.50 14.82 7.71
C PRO A 64 7.79 16.33 7.67
N PRO A 65 7.87 17.01 8.82
CA PRO A 65 8.27 18.41 8.84
C PRO A 65 9.73 18.58 8.44
N LYS A 66 10.07 19.73 7.85
CA LYS A 66 11.45 20.07 7.40
C LYS A 66 12.50 19.96 8.51
N ARG A 67 12.10 20.10 9.78
CA ARG A 67 12.96 19.92 10.96
C ARG A 67 12.27 18.98 11.93
N ALA A 68 13.06 18.17 12.65
CA ALA A 68 12.55 17.35 13.73
C ALA A 68 11.85 18.24 14.76
N THR A 69 10.60 17.90 15.09
CA THR A 69 9.83 18.59 16.11
C THR A 69 9.42 17.57 17.17
N LYS A 70 9.26 18.01 18.41
CA LYS A 70 8.72 17.15 19.48
C LYS A 70 7.38 16.51 19.11
N LYS A 71 6.58 17.18 18.29
CA LYS A 71 5.32 16.65 17.75
C LYS A 71 5.55 15.50 16.77
N TRP A 72 6.51 15.64 15.85
CA TRP A 72 6.86 14.58 14.91
C TRP A 72 7.45 13.36 15.61
N GLU A 73 8.35 13.58 16.58
CA GLU A 73 8.90 12.51 17.41
C GLU A 73 7.80 11.78 18.19
N ALA A 74 6.81 12.51 18.72
CA ALA A 74 5.65 11.90 19.39
C ALA A 74 4.80 11.04 18.43
N ILE A 75 4.56 11.51 17.20
CA ILE A 75 3.85 10.73 16.17
C ILE A 75 4.63 9.45 15.83
N GLN A 76 5.95 9.56 15.60
CA GLN A 76 6.80 8.40 15.30
C GLN A 76 6.80 7.38 16.44
N ARG A 77 6.84 7.83 17.69
CA ARG A 77 6.74 6.95 18.87
C ARG A 77 5.39 6.26 18.96
N MET A 78 4.30 6.98 18.72
CA MET A 78 2.94 6.39 18.74
C MET A 78 2.79 5.31 17.67
N ILE A 79 3.28 5.56 16.45
CA ILE A 79 3.25 4.57 15.36
C ILE A 79 4.06 3.32 15.76
N SER A 80 5.29 3.50 16.26
CA SER A 80 6.14 2.38 16.69
C SER A 80 5.48 1.53 17.78
N LEU A 81 4.81 2.16 18.76
CA LEU A 81 4.10 1.45 19.83
C LEU A 81 2.88 0.68 19.31
N MET A 82 2.18 1.22 18.31
CA MET A 82 1.06 0.52 17.68
C MET A 82 1.52 -0.71 16.91
N ASP A 83 2.66 -0.65 16.23
CA ASP A 83 3.24 -1.79 15.50
C ASP A 83 3.67 -2.92 16.45
N GLU A 84 4.13 -2.61 17.68
CA GLU A 84 4.51 -3.62 18.67
C GLU A 84 3.32 -4.36 19.31
N LEU A 85 2.12 -3.79 19.24
CA LEU A 85 0.90 -4.33 19.87
C LEU A 85 0.06 -5.21 18.94
N MET A 86 0.34 -5.21 17.63
CA MET A 86 -0.37 -5.99 16.59
C MET A 86 0.42 -7.23 16.19
#